data_AF-A0A2K5AQ85-F1
#
_entry.id   AF-A0A2K5AQ85-F1
#
_cell.length_a   1.000
_cell.length_b   1.000
_cell.length_c   1.000
_cell.angle_alpha   90.00
_cell.angle_beta   90.00
_cell.angle_gamma   90.00
#
_symmetry.space_group_name_H-M   'P 1'
#
loop_
_entity.id
_entity.type
_entity.pdbx_description
1 polymer ?
#
loop_
_entity_poly.entity_id
_entity_poly.type
_entity_poly.pdbx_seq_one_letter_code
_entity_poly.pdbx_strand_id
1 'polypeptide(L)'
;MVETLLAELTMRKSKHIIYAQDPFDEHDYKLLSSVDPYYRISKLRFRINKVIFGQAYKRADLILTQARFYIDKLRRLYGIEPTNIEYLPNPVHPIPEESLIRKVTNH
;
A
#
# COMPACT_ATOMS: atom_id res chain seq x y z
N MET A 1 -6.26 3.55 -5.70
CA MET A 1 -6.72 4.17 -4.43
C MET A 1 -7.65 5.37 -4.63
N VAL A 2 -7.58 6.12 -5.74
CA VAL A 2 -8.61 7.16 -6.01
C VAL A 2 -9.98 6.48 -6.20
N GLU A 3 -9.97 5.32 -6.83
CA GLU A 3 -11.10 4.40 -7.01
C GLU A 3 -11.71 4.00 -5.66
N THR A 4 -10.88 3.78 -4.64
CA THR A 4 -11.32 3.47 -3.26
C THR A 4 -12.08 4.64 -2.63
N LEU A 5 -11.55 5.87 -2.75
CA LEU A 5 -12.26 7.05 -2.27
C LEU A 5 -13.57 7.29 -3.04
N LEU A 6 -13.56 7.06 -4.37
CA LEU A 6 -14.77 7.14 -5.18
C LEU A 6 -15.81 6.10 -4.75
N ALA A 7 -15.39 4.86 -4.48
CA ALA A 7 -16.26 3.81 -3.96
C ALA A 7 -16.82 4.15 -2.57
N GLU A 8 -16.02 4.75 -1.68
CA GLU A 8 -16.49 5.28 -0.40
C GLU A 8 -17.57 6.35 -0.56
N LEU A 9 -17.36 7.28 -1.49
CA LEU A 9 -18.28 8.37 -1.72
C LEU A 9 -19.60 7.92 -2.34
N THR A 10 -19.57 6.89 -3.21
CA THR A 10 -20.75 6.39 -3.94
C THR A 10 -21.50 5.30 -3.17
N MET A 11 -20.82 4.48 -2.37
CA MET A 11 -21.40 3.34 -1.64
C MET A 11 -21.33 3.52 -0.11
N ARG A 12 -21.83 4.65 0.38
CA ARG A 12 -21.72 5.09 1.81
C ARG A 12 -22.25 4.11 2.88
N LYS A 13 -23.03 3.09 2.51
CA LYS A 13 -23.58 2.09 3.46
C LYS A 13 -22.88 0.74 3.40
N SER A 14 -21.88 0.57 2.53
CA SER A 14 -21.10 -0.66 2.43
C SER A 14 -19.90 -0.62 3.37
N LYS A 15 -19.38 -1.79 3.74
CA LYS A 15 -18.11 -1.89 4.46
C LYS A 15 -16.96 -1.56 3.53
N HIS A 16 -16.09 -0.63 3.95
CA HIS A 16 -14.92 -0.20 3.18
C HIS A 16 -13.66 -0.80 3.78
N ILE A 17 -13.04 -1.71 3.04
CA ILE A 17 -11.82 -2.41 3.45
C ILE A 17 -10.69 -1.93 2.55
N ILE A 18 -9.60 -1.45 3.15
CA ILE A 18 -8.40 -1.04 2.42
C ILE A 18 -7.25 -1.98 2.76
N TYR A 19 -6.66 -2.62 1.75
CA TYR A 19 -5.42 -3.37 1.91
C TYR A 19 -4.23 -2.51 1.50
N ALA A 20 -3.49 -1.99 2.49
CA ALA A 20 -2.31 -1.17 2.30
C ALA A 20 -1.10 -2.05 1.94
N GLN A 21 -0.90 -2.26 0.64
CA GLN A 21 0.20 -3.06 0.11
C GLN A 21 1.52 -2.30 0.15
N ASP A 22 1.57 -1.07 -0.39
CA ASP A 22 2.79 -0.26 -0.45
C ASP A 22 2.49 1.24 -0.21
N PRO A 23 2.44 1.69 1.06
CA PRO A 23 2.21 3.09 1.38
C PRO A 23 3.48 3.94 1.16
N PHE A 24 3.74 4.38 -0.08
CA PHE A 24 4.95 5.14 -0.42
C PHE A 24 4.98 6.57 0.12
N ASP A 25 6.14 6.98 0.66
CA ASP A 25 6.49 8.35 1.00
C ASP A 25 7.33 9.05 -0.09
N GLU A 26 7.64 10.34 0.07
CA GLU A 26 8.44 11.10 -0.92
C GLU A 26 9.83 10.49 -1.14
N HIS A 27 10.42 9.87 -0.12
CA HIS A 27 11.73 9.24 -0.23
C HIS A 27 11.65 7.95 -1.05
N ASP A 28 10.63 7.13 -0.83
CA ASP A 28 10.37 5.92 -1.61
C ASP A 28 10.20 6.27 -3.10
N TYR A 29 9.38 7.28 -3.43
CA TYR A 29 9.20 7.74 -4.81
C TYR A 29 10.51 8.26 -5.41
N LYS A 30 11.31 9.01 -4.65
CA LYS A 30 12.62 9.50 -5.11
C LYS A 30 13.56 8.34 -5.43
N LEU A 31 13.62 7.34 -4.56
CA LEU A 31 14.45 6.16 -4.75
C LEU A 31 14.01 5.36 -5.98
N LEU A 32 12.72 5.02 -6.08
CA LEU A 32 12.19 4.27 -7.21
C LEU A 32 12.39 5.01 -8.54
N SER A 33 12.22 6.34 -8.53
CA SER A 33 12.41 7.16 -9.74
C SER A 33 13.85 7.23 -10.24
N SER A 34 14.82 6.78 -9.44
CA SER A 34 16.23 6.67 -9.86
C SER A 34 16.48 5.45 -10.75
N VAL A 35 15.60 4.43 -10.67
CA VAL A 35 15.66 3.21 -11.47
C VAL A 35 14.64 3.25 -12.61
N ASP A 36 13.40 3.67 -12.32
CA ASP A 36 12.31 3.70 -13.29
C ASP A 36 11.59 5.07 -13.28
N PRO A 37 11.64 5.84 -14.39
CA PRO A 37 11.02 7.16 -14.47
C PRO A 37 9.50 7.14 -14.31
N TYR A 38 8.83 5.99 -14.42
CA TYR A 38 7.40 5.83 -14.14
C TYR A 38 7.03 6.30 -12.72
N TYR A 39 7.93 6.13 -11.75
CA TYR A 39 7.74 6.54 -10.36
C TYR A 39 8.01 8.03 -10.10
N ARG A 40 8.37 8.81 -11.12
CA ARG A 40 8.61 10.24 -10.95
C ARG A 40 7.31 10.96 -10.59
N ILE A 41 7.27 11.54 -9.39
CA ILE A 41 6.13 12.31 -8.87
C ILE A 41 6.53 13.74 -8.51
N SER A 42 5.66 14.71 -8.81
CA SER A 42 5.85 16.07 -8.33
C SER A 42 5.41 16.21 -6.87
N LYS A 43 6.02 17.15 -6.12
CA LYS A 43 5.63 17.44 -4.73
C LYS A 43 4.15 17.78 -4.59
N LEU A 44 3.61 18.53 -5.55
CA LEU A 44 2.18 18.90 -5.55
C LEU A 44 1.29 17.66 -5.70
N ARG A 45 1.59 16.79 -6.69
CA ARG A 45 0.83 15.55 -6.91
C ARG A 45 0.93 14.62 -5.71
N PHE A 46 2.12 14.49 -5.12
CA PHE A 46 2.30 13.71 -3.89
C PHE A 46 1.43 14.24 -2.74
N ARG A 47 1.44 15.56 -2.49
CA ARG A 47 0.61 16.17 -1.42
C ARG A 47 -0.88 15.94 -1.65
N ILE A 48 -1.36 16.10 -2.87
CA ILE A 48 -2.76 15.86 -3.23
C ILE A 48 -3.13 14.39 -2.96
N ASN A 49 -2.32 13.45 -3.48
CA ASN A 49 -2.53 12.03 -3.24
C ASN A 49 -2.49 11.70 -1.75
N LYS A 50 -1.56 12.29 -1.00
CA LYS A 50 -1.43 12.09 0.45
C LYS A 50 -2.71 12.46 1.19
N VAL A 51 -3.33 13.59 0.83
CA VAL A 51 -4.60 14.04 1.42
C VAL A 51 -5.74 13.10 1.04
N ILE A 52 -5.89 12.78 -0.26
CA ILE A 52 -6.94 11.90 -0.78
C ILE A 52 -6.87 10.53 -0.10
N PHE A 53 -5.69 9.93 -0.05
CA PHE A 53 -5.47 8.60 0.54
C PHE A 53 -5.64 8.64 2.06
N GLY A 54 -5.18 9.70 2.73
CA GLY A 54 -5.41 9.88 4.16
C GLY A 54 -6.89 9.95 4.51
N GLN A 55 -7.72 10.58 3.67
CA GLN A 55 -9.18 10.61 3.87
C GLN A 55 -9.81 9.23 3.69
N ALA A 56 -9.39 8.46 2.67
CA ALA A 56 -9.87 7.10 2.47
C ALA A 56 -9.51 6.19 3.68
N TYR A 57 -8.24 6.19 4.10
CA TYR A 57 -7.83 5.42 5.28
C TYR A 57 -8.62 5.77 6.55
N LYS A 58 -8.90 7.06 6.78
CA LYS A 58 -9.66 7.50 7.96
C LYS A 58 -11.15 7.12 7.92
N ARG A 59 -11.68 6.80 6.74
CA ARG A 59 -13.08 6.42 6.53
C ARG A 59 -13.29 4.92 6.37
N ALA A 60 -12.21 4.17 6.15
CA ALA A 60 -12.24 2.73 6.08
C ALA A 60 -12.76 2.11 7.38
N ASP A 61 -13.58 1.08 7.26
CA ASP A 61 -14.01 0.24 8.38
C ASP A 61 -12.89 -0.70 8.86
N LEU A 62 -11.98 -1.05 7.94
CA LEU A 62 -10.86 -1.94 8.20
C LEU A 62 -9.68 -1.58 7.30
N ILE A 63 -8.49 -1.49 7.91
CA ILE A 63 -7.22 -1.31 7.20
C ILE A 63 -6.40 -2.57 7.43
N LEU A 64 -5.93 -3.19 6.35
CA LEU A 64 -5.07 -4.36 6.38
C LEU A 64 -3.68 -3.99 5.90
N THR A 65 -2.64 -4.67 6.38
CA THR A 65 -1.29 -4.57 5.79
C THR A 65 -0.49 -5.86 5.88
N GLN A 66 0.34 -6.10 4.86
CA GLN A 66 1.17 -7.29 4.70
C GLN A 66 2.46 -7.30 5.52
N ALA A 67 2.91 -6.12 5.97
CA ALA A 67 4.17 -5.98 6.69
C ALA A 67 4.02 -5.08 7.92
N ARG A 68 4.51 -5.54 9.07
CA ARG A 68 4.38 -4.81 10.34
C ARG A 68 4.99 -3.41 10.30
N PHE A 69 6.09 -3.23 9.57
CA PHE A 69 6.74 -1.91 9.44
C PHE A 69 5.90 -0.89 8.66
N TYR A 70 4.92 -1.34 7.86
CA TYR A 70 3.99 -0.44 7.19
C TYR A 70 2.98 0.19 8.15
N ILE A 71 2.71 -0.42 9.31
CA ILE A 71 1.84 0.16 10.35
C ILE A 71 2.41 1.52 10.80
N ASP A 72 3.71 1.57 11.11
CA ASP A 72 4.40 2.81 11.46
C ASP A 72 4.48 3.80 10.28
N LYS A 73 4.60 3.29 9.05
CA LYS A 73 4.61 4.16 7.85
C LYS A 73 3.24 4.81 7.64
N LEU A 74 2.14 4.07 7.78
CA LEU A 74 0.76 4.56 7.70
C LEU A 74 0.46 5.58 8.80
N ARG A 75 0.93 5.35 10.03
CA ARG A 75 0.84 6.32 11.13
C ARG A 75 1.52 7.64 10.77
N ARG A 76 2.77 7.61 10.30
CA ARG A 76 3.54 8.82 9.96
C ARG A 76 3.01 9.54 8.72
N LEU A 77 2.56 8.79 7.70
CA LEU A 77 2.08 9.36 6.45
C LEU A 77 0.68 9.94 6.57
N TYR A 78 -0.24 9.22 7.20
CA TYR A 78 -1.67 9.54 7.14
C TYR A 78 -2.29 9.85 8.51
N GLY A 79 -1.55 9.69 9.60
CA GLY A 79 -2.05 9.91 10.96
C GLY A 79 -3.08 8.85 11.36
N ILE A 80 -2.86 7.61 10.96
CA ILE A 80 -3.72 6.46 11.32
C ILE A 80 -3.19 5.84 12.60
N GLU A 81 -4.09 5.62 13.57
CA GLU A 81 -3.74 4.93 14.80
C GLU A 81 -3.40 3.46 14.51
N PRO A 82 -2.26 2.94 15.02
CA PRO A 82 -1.87 1.54 14.80
C PRO A 82 -2.92 0.51 15.19
N THR A 83 -3.76 0.82 16.19
CA THR A 83 -4.86 -0.05 16.66
C THR A 83 -5.97 -0.23 15.62
N ASN A 84 -6.02 0.61 14.59
CA ASN A 84 -7.01 0.54 13.50
C ASN A 84 -6.48 -0.24 12.28
N ILE A 85 -5.29 -0.84 12.39
CA ILE A 85 -4.61 -1.53 11.29
C ILE A 85 -4.39 -2.99 11.68
N GLU A 86 -5.00 -3.89 10.93
CA GLU A 86 -4.85 -5.33 11.09
C GLU A 86 -3.69 -5.86 10.23
N TYR A 87 -2.88 -6.73 10.83
CA TYR A 87 -1.78 -7.39 10.13
C TYR A 87 -2.28 -8.64 9.41
N LEU A 88 -2.20 -8.65 8.08
CA LEU A 88 -2.57 -9.78 7.24
C LEU A 88 -1.38 -10.08 6.31
N PRO A 89 -0.46 -10.99 6.68
CA PRO A 89 0.69 -11.32 5.85
C PRO A 89 0.25 -11.91 4.51
N ASN A 90 1.08 -11.70 3.49
CA ASN A 90 0.87 -12.41 2.23
C ASN A 90 0.93 -13.92 2.46
N PRO A 91 0.03 -14.69 1.82
CA PRO A 91 0.07 -16.13 1.89
C PRO A 91 1.41 -16.62 1.29
N VAL A 92 2.20 -17.28 2.11
CA VAL A 92 3.39 -18.00 1.65
C VAL A 92 2.92 -19.41 1.29
N HIS A 93 2.87 -19.72 0.00
CA HIS A 93 2.93 -21.12 -0.41
C HIS A 93 4.25 -21.71 0.09
N PRO A 94 4.29 -23.00 0.47
CA PRO A 94 5.55 -23.64 0.83
C PRO A 94 6.54 -23.40 -0.31
N ILE A 95 7.67 -22.77 0.02
CA ILE A 95 8.76 -22.60 -0.93
C ILE A 95 9.21 -24.02 -1.27
N PRO A 96 9.08 -24.47 -2.53
CA PRO A 96 9.51 -25.80 -2.89
C PRO A 96 11.01 -25.92 -2.61
N GLU A 97 11.47 -27.11 -2.21
CA GLU A 97 12.91 -27.33 -2.06
C GLU A 97 13.64 -26.96 -3.35
N GLU A 98 14.85 -26.42 -3.24
CA GLU A 98 15.60 -25.93 -4.40
C GLU A 98 15.83 -27.04 -5.45
N SER A 99 15.89 -28.30 -4.99
CA SER A 99 15.93 -29.52 -5.81
C SER A 99 14.74 -29.67 -6.76
N LEU A 100 13.59 -29.08 -6.45
CA LEU A 100 12.36 -29.11 -7.25
C LEU A 100 12.24 -27.91 -8.20
N ILE A 101 13.14 -26.92 -8.10
CA ILE A 101 13.11 -25.71 -8.94
C ILE A 101 13.84 -25.97 -10.26
N ARG A 102 13.09 -26.12 -11.36
CA ARG A 102 13.68 -26.10 -12.71
C ARG A 102 14.12 -24.68 -13.07
N LYS A 103 15.44 -24.42 -13.00
CA LYS A 103 16.04 -23.18 -13.52
C LYS A 103 16.02 -23.23 -15.04
N VAL A 104 15.27 -22.32 -15.68
CA VAL A 104 15.28 -22.18 -17.13
C VAL A 104 16.62 -21.58 -17.53
N THR A 105 17.46 -22.38 -18.19
CA THR A 105 18.71 -21.91 -18.80
C THR A 105 18.35 -21.33 -20.16
N ASN A 106 18.35 -20.00 -20.28
CA ASN A 106 18.26 -19.36 -21.59
C ASN A 106 19.63 -19.51 -22.26
N HIS A 107 19.68 -20.28 -23.35
CA HIS A 107 20.81 -20.34 -24.28
C HIS A 107 20.64 -19.30 -25.38
#